data_AF-A0A3P7DZV8-F1
#
_entry.id   AF-A0A3P7DZV8-F1
#
_cell.length_a   1.000
_cell.length_b   1.000
_cell.length_c   1.000
_cell.angle_alpha   90.00
_cell.angle_beta   90.00
_cell.angle_gamma   90.00
#
_symmetry.space_group_name_H-M   'P 1'
#
loop_
_entity.id
_entity.type
_entity.pdbx_description
1 polymer ?
#
loop_
_entity_poly.entity_id
_entity_poly.type
_entity_poly.pdbx_seq_one_letter_code
_entity_poly.pdbx_strand_id
1 'polypeptide(L)'
;MYRGFTVVLLRNGSSNVLFFSLRKPFPSSKVLFSHRTPEQLVTFIGDFISGAVLGASISSLFFPLNVVKQRMQSTVNSPFLSAWATFQIIWIERNGSFKELFRGITLNYTRSLLRALI
;
A
#
# COMPACT_ATOMS: atom_id res chain seq x y z
N MET A 1 23.11 -4.01 -1.33
CA MET A 1 22.09 -4.17 -0.27
C MET A 1 21.01 -3.08 -0.26
N TYR A 2 21.23 -1.87 -0.80
CA TYR A 2 20.21 -0.80 -0.86
C TYR A 2 19.27 -0.81 -2.10
N ARG A 3 19.12 -1.96 -2.79
CA ARG A 3 18.26 -2.04 -4.00
C ARG A 3 16.79 -1.80 -3.63
N GLY A 4 16.23 -0.72 -4.17
CA GLY A 4 14.84 -0.33 -3.95
C GLY A 4 14.57 0.44 -2.65
N PHE A 5 15.60 0.78 -1.86
CA PHE A 5 15.41 1.57 -0.63
C PHE A 5 14.73 2.91 -0.90
N THR A 6 15.15 3.62 -1.95
CA THR A 6 14.51 4.87 -2.39
C THR A 6 13.02 4.67 -2.70
N VAL A 7 12.67 3.56 -3.35
CA VAL A 7 11.26 3.24 -3.67
C VAL A 7 10.47 2.92 -2.41
N VAL A 8 11.07 2.22 -1.45
CA VAL A 8 10.46 1.94 -0.14
C VAL A 8 10.22 3.24 0.63
N LEU A 9 11.19 4.14 0.64
CA LEU A 9 11.12 5.40 1.37
C LEU A 9 10.06 6.33 0.76
N LEU A 10 10.07 6.44 -0.57
CA LEU A 10 9.08 7.22 -1.30
C LEU A 10 7.68 6.63 -1.12
N ARG A 11 7.51 5.31 -1.23
CA ARG A 11 6.23 4.65 -0.95
C ARG A 11 5.76 4.89 0.49
N ASN A 12 6.57 4.59 1.49
CA ASN A 12 6.15 4.68 2.90
C ASN A 12 5.90 6.13 3.33
N GLY A 13 6.79 7.05 2.96
CA GLY A 13 6.61 8.47 3.25
C GLY A 13 5.33 9.00 2.63
N SER A 14 5.15 8.80 1.32
CA SER A 14 3.98 9.30 0.60
C SER A 14 2.69 8.64 1.08
N SER A 15 2.72 7.33 1.35
CA SER A 15 1.56 6.57 1.83
C SER A 15 1.14 7.00 3.24
N ASN A 16 2.09 7.29 4.14
CA ASN A 16 1.79 7.78 5.48
C ASN A 16 1.23 9.21 5.44
N VAL A 17 1.83 10.09 4.63
CA VAL A 17 1.32 11.45 4.42
C VAL A 17 -0.12 11.39 3.91
N LEU A 18 -0.39 10.60 2.86
CA LEU A 18 -1.75 10.48 2.34
C LEU A 18 -2.72 9.90 3.37
N PHE A 19 -2.30 8.88 4.13
CA PHE A 19 -3.15 8.25 5.13
C PHE A 19 -3.52 9.24 6.22
N PHE A 20 -2.57 9.98 6.78
CA PHE A 20 -2.86 10.96 7.84
C PHE A 20 -3.55 12.21 7.32
N SER A 21 -3.32 12.62 6.08
CA SER A 21 -4.05 13.75 5.47
C SER A 21 -5.50 13.42 5.17
N LEU A 22 -5.79 12.20 4.71
CA LEU A 22 -7.15 11.78 4.35
C LEU A 22 -7.92 11.20 5.53
N ARG A 23 -7.23 10.62 6.51
CA ARG A 23 -7.85 10.19 7.76
C ARG A 23 -8.20 11.44 8.54
N LYS A 24 -9.50 11.74 8.61
CA LYS A 24 -9.98 12.85 9.43
C LYS A 24 -9.45 12.66 10.86
N PRO A 25 -8.80 13.67 11.47
CA PRO A 25 -8.44 13.59 12.87
C PRO A 25 -9.73 13.34 13.64
N PHE A 26 -9.77 12.27 14.44
CA PHE A 26 -10.88 12.03 15.33
C PHE A 26 -11.04 13.26 16.21
N PRO A 27 -12.17 13.98 16.15
CA PRO A 27 -12.41 15.03 17.10
C PRO A 27 -12.45 14.36 18.47
N SER A 28 -11.43 14.59 19.29
CA SER A 28 -11.38 14.15 20.69
C SER A 28 -12.57 14.67 21.51
N SER A 29 -13.38 15.56 20.93
CA SER A 29 -14.63 16.08 21.48
C SER A 29 -15.75 15.04 21.63
N LYS A 30 -15.65 13.83 21.07
CA LYS A 30 -16.64 12.76 21.36
C LYS A 30 -16.36 11.93 22.61
N VAL A 31 -15.19 12.08 23.24
CA VAL A 31 -14.82 11.29 24.44
C VAL A 31 -15.50 11.80 25.72
N LEU A 32 -16.11 12.99 25.69
CA LEU A 32 -16.69 13.59 26.90
C LEU A 32 -18.15 13.21 27.18
N PHE A 33 -18.87 12.55 26.27
CA PHE A 33 -20.30 12.27 26.46
C PHE A 33 -20.69 10.86 26.01
N SER A 34 -21.21 10.09 26.98
CA SER A 34 -22.25 9.05 26.84
C SER A 34 -21.84 7.64 27.30
N HIS A 35 -22.30 7.32 28.51
CA HIS A 35 -22.32 6.03 29.19
C HIS A 35 -23.20 4.96 28.47
N ARG A 36 -23.04 4.72 27.16
CA ARG A 36 -23.71 3.59 26.48
C ARG A 36 -22.73 2.79 25.63
N THR A 37 -22.33 1.65 26.19
CA THR A 37 -21.44 0.63 25.63
C THR A 37 -21.68 0.19 24.17
N PRO A 38 -22.90 0.21 23.57
CA PRO A 38 -23.05 -0.12 22.15
C PRO A 38 -22.51 0.94 21.18
N GLU A 39 -22.52 2.23 21.52
CA GLU A 39 -22.07 3.28 20.57
C GLU A 39 -20.56 3.27 20.33
N GLN A 40 -19.78 2.87 21.34
CA GLN A 40 -18.32 2.77 21.23
C GLN A 40 -17.92 1.68 20.23
N LEU A 41 -18.57 0.52 20.28
CA LEU A 41 -18.30 -0.57 19.35
C LEU A 41 -18.69 -0.18 17.92
N VAL A 42 -19.84 0.46 17.71
CA VAL A 42 -20.27 0.94 16.39
C VAL A 42 -19.27 1.96 15.83
N THR A 43 -18.82 2.91 16.65
CA THR A 43 -17.81 3.90 16.24
C THR A 43 -16.49 3.22 15.90
N PHE A 44 -16.01 2.32 16.76
CA PHE A 44 -14.78 1.56 16.53
C PHE A 44 -14.82 0.76 15.22
N ILE A 45 -15.93 0.05 14.96
CA ILE A 45 -16.11 -0.71 13.72
C ILE A 45 -16.15 0.24 12.52
N GLY A 46 -16.85 1.37 12.61
CA GLY A 46 -16.89 2.39 11.56
C GLY A 46 -15.51 2.94 11.23
N ASP A 47 -14.72 3.24 12.25
CA ASP A 47 -13.36 3.78 12.13
C ASP A 47 -12.38 2.74 11.58
N PHE A 48 -12.59 1.48 11.94
CA PHE A 48 -11.84 0.35 11.40
C PHE A 48 -12.13 0.16 9.91
N ILE A 49 -13.41 0.10 9.52
CA ILE A 49 -13.82 -0.05 8.12
C ILE A 49 -13.32 1.13 7.28
N SER A 50 -13.51 2.36 7.77
CA SER A 50 -13.00 3.56 7.09
C SER A 50 -11.48 3.51 6.92
N GLY A 51 -10.76 3.13 7.97
CA GLY A 51 -9.31 2.94 7.92
C GLY A 51 -8.87 1.86 6.93
N ALA A 52 -9.59 0.74 6.88
CA ALA A 52 -9.31 -0.36 5.97
C ALA A 52 -9.54 0.04 4.51
N VAL A 53 -10.65 0.71 4.21
CA VAL A 53 -10.96 1.23 2.87
C VAL A 53 -9.90 2.24 2.44
N LEU A 54 -9.55 3.20 3.30
CA LEU A 54 -8.52 4.20 3.00
C LEU A 54 -7.15 3.53 2.75
N GLY A 55 -6.75 2.59 3.62
CA GLY A 55 -5.50 1.85 3.47
C GLY A 55 -5.46 1.02 2.18
N ALA A 56 -6.56 0.40 1.80
CA ALA A 56 -6.69 -0.34 0.53
C ALA A 56 -6.61 0.58 -0.69
N SER A 57 -7.26 1.75 -0.65
CA SER A 57 -7.18 2.76 -1.72
C SER A 57 -5.76 3.27 -1.90
N ILE A 58 -5.09 3.64 -0.81
CA ILE A 58 -3.70 4.12 -0.85
C ILE A 58 -2.76 3.00 -1.34
N SER A 59 -2.93 1.78 -0.86
CA SER A 59 -2.12 0.63 -1.32
C SER A 59 -2.30 0.35 -2.80
N SER A 60 -3.52 0.50 -3.32
CA SER A 60 -3.82 0.37 -4.75
C SER A 60 -3.15 1.48 -5.56
N LEU A 61 -3.22 2.73 -5.08
CA LEU A 61 -2.56 3.87 -5.72
C LEU A 61 -1.04 3.67 -5.83
N PHE A 62 -0.41 3.15 -4.78
CA PHE A 62 1.03 2.90 -4.73
C PHE A 62 1.44 1.50 -5.22
N PHE A 63 0.53 0.72 -5.78
CA PHE A 63 0.83 -0.61 -6.28
C PHE A 63 1.92 -0.62 -7.37
N PRO A 64 1.94 0.31 -8.34
CA PRO A 64 3.02 0.38 -9.33
C PRO A 64 4.42 0.51 -8.71
N LEU A 65 4.55 1.30 -7.64
CA LEU A 65 5.82 1.42 -6.92
C LEU A 65 6.21 0.10 -6.24
N ASN A 66 5.24 -0.66 -5.73
CA ASN A 66 5.51 -1.99 -5.18
C ASN A 66 6.04 -2.95 -6.26
N VAL A 67 5.52 -2.88 -7.49
CA VAL A 67 6.00 -3.70 -8.62
C VAL A 67 7.43 -3.32 -8.99
N VAL A 68 7.74 -2.02 -9.08
CA VAL A 68 9.10 -1.53 -9.32
C VAL A 68 10.05 -2.01 -8.23
N LYS A 69 9.67 -1.84 -6.96
CA LYS A 69 10.46 -2.33 -5.82
C LYS A 69 10.72 -3.84 -5.92
N GLN A 70 9.69 -4.64 -6.16
CA GLN A 70 9.81 -6.09 -6.27
C GLN A 70 10.76 -6.48 -7.40
N ARG A 71 10.66 -5.84 -8.57
CA ARG A 71 11.57 -6.07 -9.70
C ARG A 71 13.02 -5.70 -9.36
N MET A 72 13.24 -4.55 -8.73
CA MET A 72 14.60 -4.14 -8.30
C MET A 72 15.20 -5.11 -7.29
N GLN A 73 14.37 -5.66 -6.39
CA GLN A 73 14.80 -6.59 -5.34
C GLN A 73 14.97 -8.02 -5.84
N SER A 74 14.18 -8.45 -6.84
CA SER A 74 14.28 -9.80 -7.41
C SER A 74 15.40 -9.95 -8.44
N THR A 75 15.87 -8.85 -9.02
CA THR A 75 16.92 -8.89 -10.04
C THR A 75 18.29 -9.05 -9.35
N VAL A 76 18.79 -10.28 -9.31
CA VAL A 76 20.12 -10.65 -8.82
C VAL A 76 21.06 -10.77 -10.03
N ASN A 77 22.31 -10.31 -9.94
CA ASN A 77 23.33 -10.35 -11.02
C ASN A 77 23.12 -9.44 -12.24
N SER A 78 22.18 -8.50 -12.20
CA SER A 78 22.09 -7.40 -13.18
C SER A 78 22.71 -6.11 -12.61
N PRO A 79 23.23 -5.19 -13.47
CA PRO A 79 23.59 -3.84 -13.05
C PRO A 79 22.48 -3.15 -12.27
N PHE A 80 22.86 -2.29 -11.32
CA PHE A 80 21.89 -1.51 -10.54
C PHE A 80 21.12 -0.56 -11.46
N LEU A 81 19.88 -0.92 -11.77
CA LEU A 81 18.94 -0.03 -12.46
C LEU A 81 18.35 0.97 -11.47
N SER A 82 18.17 2.21 -11.91
CA SER A 82 17.43 3.21 -11.15
C SER A 82 15.94 2.82 -11.06
N ALA A 83 15.21 3.39 -10.10
CA ALA A 83 13.78 3.14 -9.97
C ALA A 83 13.02 3.53 -11.24
N TRP A 84 13.41 4.66 -11.86
CA TRP A 84 12.81 5.13 -13.10
C TRP A 84 13.12 4.21 -14.29
N ALA A 85 14.38 3.80 -14.45
CA ALA A 85 14.76 2.86 -15.51
C ALA A 85 14.01 1.52 -15.34
N THR A 86 13.91 1.03 -14.10
CA THR A 86 13.14 -0.18 -13.80
C THR A 86 11.66 -0.01 -14.13
N PHE A 87 11.07 1.14 -13.81
CA PHE A 87 9.68 1.44 -14.17
C PHE A 87 9.47 1.45 -15.68
N GLN A 88 10.36 2.09 -16.46
CA GLN A 88 10.23 2.10 -17.92
C GLN A 88 10.35 0.71 -18.54
N ILE A 89 11.27 -0.13 -18.04
CA ILE A 89 11.38 -1.53 -18.47
C ILE A 89 10.06 -2.27 -18.21
N ILE A 90 9.51 -2.16 -17.00
CA ILE A 90 8.23 -2.80 -16.67
C ILE A 90 7.10 -2.23 -17.54
N TRP A 91 7.07 -0.92 -17.77
CA TRP A 91 6.05 -0.27 -18.57
C TRP A 91 6.04 -0.82 -20.00
N ILE A 92 7.22 -0.94 -20.62
CA ILE A 92 7.37 -1.52 -21.96
C ILE A 92 6.99 -3.01 -21.95
N GLU A 93 7.47 -3.80 -20.99
CA GLU A 93 7.12 -5.23 -20.85
C GLU A 93 5.61 -5.46 -20.66
N ARG A 94 4.90 -4.44 -20.15
CA ARG A 94 3.45 -4.47 -19.89
C ARG A 94 2.66 -3.74 -20.99
N ASN A 95 3.25 -3.51 -22.17
CA ASN A 95 2.63 -2.81 -23.30
C ASN A 95 2.04 -1.43 -22.95
N GLY A 96 2.66 -0.73 -22.01
CA GLY A 96 2.19 0.56 -21.51
C GLY A 96 0.80 0.52 -20.85
N SER A 97 0.39 -0.65 -20.33
CA SER A 97 -0.92 -0.83 -19.74
C SER A 97 -0.87 -0.78 -18.21
N PHE A 98 -1.59 0.19 -17.63
CA PHE A 98 -1.81 0.23 -16.19
C PHE A 98 -2.49 -1.05 -15.68
N LYS A 99 -3.49 -1.57 -16.41
CA LYS A 99 -4.19 -2.82 -16.04
C LYS A 99 -3.20 -3.98 -15.89
N GLU A 100 -2.25 -4.09 -16.81
CA GLU A 100 -1.23 -5.13 -16.77
C GLU A 100 -0.25 -4.95 -15.61
N LEU A 101 0.00 -3.70 -15.19
CA LEU A 101 0.79 -3.38 -14.00
C LEU A 101 0.13 -3.91 -12.71
N PHE A 102 -1.19 -3.95 -12.66
CA PHE A 102 -1.97 -4.57 -11.59
C PHE A 102 -2.15 -6.09 -11.76
N ARG A 103 -1.77 -6.66 -12.90
CA ARG A 103 -1.86 -8.10 -13.17
C ARG A 103 -0.82 -8.85 -12.35
N GLY A 104 -1.26 -9.31 -11.18
CA GLY A 104 -0.44 -9.93 -10.14
C GLY A 104 -0.97 -9.67 -8.72
N ILE A 105 -1.88 -8.71 -8.54
CA ILE A 105 -2.53 -8.45 -7.24
C ILE A 105 -3.13 -9.73 -6.66
N THR A 106 -3.91 -10.48 -7.44
CA THR A 106 -4.62 -11.67 -6.96
C THR A 106 -3.64 -12.75 -6.51
N LEU A 107 -2.58 -13.00 -7.29
CA LEU A 107 -1.54 -13.98 -6.93
C LEU A 107 -0.76 -13.59 -5.66
N ASN A 108 -0.51 -12.30 -5.45
CA ASN A 108 0.14 -11.82 -4.22
C ASN A 108 -0.75 -11.96 -3.00
N TYR A 109 -2.05 -11.74 -3.11
CA TYR A 109 -3.00 -11.99 -2.01
C TYR A 109 -3.05 -13.47 -1.65
N THR A 110 -3.20 -14.36 -2.64
CA THR A 110 -3.22 -15.82 -2.39
C THR A 110 -1.92 -16.28 -1.72
N ARG A 111 -0.75 -15.83 -2.20
CA ARG A 111 0.54 -16.16 -1.56
C ARG A 111 0.66 -15.62 -0.15
N SER A 112 0.16 -14.41 0.13
CA SER A 112 0.27 -13.80 1.46
C SER A 112 -0.62 -14.52 2.47
N LEU A 113 -1.84 -14.88 2.08
CA LEU A 113 -2.74 -15.69 2.90
C LEU A 113 -2.15 -17.06 3.20
N LEU A 114 -1.57 -17.72 2.18
CA LEU A 114 -0.94 -19.03 2.36
C LEU A 114 0.22 -18.96 3.36
N ARG A 115 1.06 -17.92 3.31
CA ARG A 115 2.15 -17.71 4.28
C ARG A 115 1.69 -17.32 5.68
N ALA A 116 0.46 -16.84 5.85
CA ALA A 116 -0.08 -16.51 7.17
C ALA A 116 -0.64 -17.74 7.88
N LEU A 117 -0.86 -18.84 7.15
CA LEU A 117 -1.49 -20.07 7.64
C LEU A 117 -0.50 -21.21 7.92
N ILE A 118 0.78 -21.05 7.58
CA ILE A 118 1.85 -22.06 7.70
C ILE A 118 3.00 -21.44 8.49
#